data_AF-A0A101RK54-F1
#
_entry.id   AF-A0A101RK54-F1
#
_cell.length_a   1.000
_cell.length_b   1.000
_cell.length_c   1.000
_cell.angle_alpha   90.00
_cell.angle_beta   90.00
_cell.angle_gamma   90.00
#
_symmetry.space_group_name_H-M   'P 1'
#
loop_
_entity.id
_entity.type
_entity.pdbx_description
1 polymer ?
#
loop_
_entity_poly.entity_id
_entity_poly.type
_entity_poly.pdbx_seq_one_letter_code
_entity_poly.pdbx_strand_id
1 'polypeptide(L)'
;MPASARPVDALTLEYYLAASARSPIAVRLVLGHLLRSLRRQAGIDAEAAGRSIRSSEAKISRMERALVTCKMDDVMDLLTLYGVRDVPTRAGFEEMVRVAREPGWWHRFDGVLPDWAGKLVGLQEAASTIRTYEVQLVPGLLQTSAYTEAVVRQAYPLASQEEVEARIDLRRTRQLVLARDDAPHLWAVLDEAVLRRPMGGEQVMRDQLRHLMTMARLDHVTVQIAPFNRPGCIAGGFPITHLRFDLPALPDVVYLEQLQDAEYLDKPEATEHYRRVLDGLAQAALSPQDSLELLADFVS
;
A
#
# COMPACT_ATOMS: atom_id res chain seq x y z
N MET A 1 9.40 24.12 8.43
CA MET A 1 10.56 23.62 9.18
C MET A 1 10.62 22.11 8.97
N PRO A 2 11.75 21.51 8.57
CA PRO A 2 11.80 20.06 8.45
C PRO A 2 11.59 19.49 9.85
N ALA A 3 10.72 18.49 9.98
CA ALA A 3 10.58 17.75 11.22
C ALA A 3 11.98 17.27 11.62
N SER A 4 12.50 17.78 12.75
CA SER A 4 13.73 17.25 13.34
C SER A 4 13.57 15.74 13.43
N ALA A 5 14.46 14.99 12.76
CA ALA A 5 14.42 13.54 12.79
C ALA A 5 14.34 13.09 14.25
N ARG A 6 13.27 12.38 14.61
CA ARG A 6 13.13 11.82 15.97
C ARG A 6 14.43 11.03 16.27
N PRO A 7 14.99 11.16 17.49
CA PRO A 7 16.13 10.35 17.88
C PRO A 7 15.76 8.87 17.69
N VAL A 8 16.68 8.07 17.15
CA VAL A 8 16.46 6.63 17.02
C VAL A 8 16.78 5.99 18.36
N ASP A 9 15.80 6.02 19.25
CA ASP A 9 15.84 5.45 20.61
C ASP A 9 14.79 4.34 20.79
N ALA A 10 14.81 3.68 21.94
CA ALA A 10 13.94 2.55 22.23
C ALA A 10 12.44 2.88 22.12
N LEU A 11 12.00 4.04 22.61
CA LEU A 11 10.60 4.48 22.53
C LEU A 11 10.17 4.70 21.07
N THR A 12 11.05 5.28 20.26
CA THR A 12 10.81 5.49 18.84
C THR A 12 10.71 4.16 18.10
N LEU A 13 11.56 3.17 18.44
CA LEU A 13 11.49 1.82 17.87
C LEU A 13 10.22 1.07 18.29
N GLU A 14 9.80 1.18 19.56
CA GLU A 14 8.55 0.61 20.05
C GLU A 14 7.34 1.17 19.29
N TYR A 15 7.30 2.49 19.10
CA TYR A 15 6.28 3.13 18.26
C TYR A 15 6.30 2.60 16.83
N TYR A 16 7.47 2.52 16.18
CA TYR A 16 7.58 2.04 14.82
C TYR A 16 7.14 0.58 14.69
N LEU A 17 7.55 -0.28 15.63
CA LEU A 17 7.12 -1.67 15.68
C LEU A 17 5.60 -1.75 15.87
N ALA A 18 5.04 -1.07 16.86
CA ALA A 18 3.58 -1.09 17.09
C ALA A 18 2.78 -0.64 15.87
N ALA A 19 3.23 0.42 15.19
CA ALA A 19 2.52 1.00 14.05
C ALA A 19 2.77 0.26 12.72
N SER A 20 3.86 -0.52 12.58
CA SER A 20 4.20 -1.23 11.33
C SER A 20 4.14 -2.76 11.43
N ALA A 21 4.08 -3.36 12.62
CA ALA A 21 4.21 -4.80 12.85
C ALA A 21 3.17 -5.65 12.11
N ARG A 22 2.03 -5.06 11.75
CA ARG A 22 0.98 -5.74 10.97
C ARG A 22 1.41 -6.05 9.54
N SER A 23 2.48 -5.41 9.07
CA SER A 23 3.06 -5.59 7.75
C SER A 23 4.57 -5.80 7.84
N PRO A 24 5.05 -7.05 7.65
CA PRO A 24 6.49 -7.33 7.55
C PRO A 24 7.19 -6.46 6.49
N ILE A 25 6.48 -6.05 5.43
CA ILE A 25 7.00 -5.14 4.40
C ILE A 25 7.21 -3.73 4.95
N ALA A 26 6.24 -3.20 5.72
CA ALA A 26 6.38 -1.89 6.32
C ALA A 26 7.52 -1.88 7.35
N VAL A 27 7.62 -2.90 8.21
CA VAL A 27 8.75 -3.04 9.16
C VAL A 27 10.08 -3.06 8.43
N ARG A 28 10.17 -3.79 7.30
CA ARG A 28 11.40 -3.84 6.49
C ARG A 28 11.79 -2.48 5.92
N LEU A 29 10.82 -1.70 5.43
CA LEU A 29 11.05 -0.35 4.91
C LEU A 29 11.49 0.61 6.01
N VAL A 30 10.83 0.56 7.17
CA VAL A 30 11.21 1.36 8.35
C VAL A 30 12.61 0.97 8.82
N LEU A 31 12.93 -0.32 8.91
CA LEU A 31 14.25 -0.82 9.29
C LEU A 31 15.35 -0.28 8.36
N GLY A 32 15.14 -0.38 7.04
CA GLY A 32 16.06 0.16 6.04
C GLY A 32 16.27 1.67 6.19
N HIS A 33 15.19 2.42 6.40
CA HIS A 33 15.24 3.87 6.64
C HIS A 33 16.02 4.22 7.92
N LEU A 34 15.76 3.53 9.03
CA LEU A 34 16.42 3.77 10.30
C LEU A 34 17.92 3.45 10.23
N LEU A 35 18.30 2.33 9.60
CA LEU A 35 19.71 1.99 9.36
C LEU A 35 20.43 3.05 8.52
N ARG A 36 19.79 3.55 7.47
CA ARG A 36 20.32 4.65 6.64
C ARG A 36 20.49 5.93 7.44
N SER A 37 19.51 6.26 8.28
CA SER A 37 19.54 7.46 9.12
C SER A 37 20.66 7.41 10.15
N LEU A 38 20.80 6.29 10.86
CA LEU A 38 21.90 6.04 11.80
C LEU A 38 23.26 6.13 11.12
N ARG A 39 23.42 5.49 9.95
CA ARG A 39 24.68 5.56 9.19
C ARG A 39 25.08 6.99 8.86
N ARG A 40 24.12 7.78 8.36
CA ARG A 40 24.33 9.18 8.00
C ARG A 40 24.66 10.06 9.21
N GLN A 41 23.98 9.84 10.33
CA GLN A 41 24.24 10.56 11.59
C GLN A 41 25.64 10.25 12.13
N ALA A 42 26.11 9.01 11.98
CA ALA A 42 27.46 8.61 12.35
C ALA A 42 28.55 9.07 11.35
N GLY A 43 28.17 9.74 10.25
CA GLY A 43 29.12 10.21 9.23
C GLY A 43 29.80 9.09 8.44
N ILE A 44 29.20 7.90 8.39
CA ILE A 44 29.79 6.71 7.76
C ILE A 44 29.30 6.59 6.31
N ASP A 45 30.21 6.40 5.36
CA ASP A 45 29.84 6.10 3.98
C ASP A 45 29.34 4.64 3.83
N ALA A 46 28.60 4.38 2.76
CA ALA A 46 28.01 3.06 2.53
C ALA A 46 29.06 1.97 2.24
N GLU A 47 30.24 2.35 1.75
CA GLU A 47 31.33 1.44 1.45
C GLU A 47 31.99 0.91 2.74
N ALA A 48 32.27 1.79 3.70
CA ALA A 48 32.80 1.50 5.02
C ALA A 48 31.81 0.64 5.84
N ALA A 49 30.51 0.98 5.79
CA ALA A 49 29.47 0.15 6.37
C ALA A 49 29.49 -1.27 5.76
N GLY A 50 29.59 -1.39 4.43
CA GLY A 50 29.71 -2.67 3.74
C GLY A 50 30.91 -3.48 4.21
N ARG A 51 32.10 -2.86 4.28
CA ARG A 51 33.34 -3.51 4.75
C ARG A 51 33.20 -4.08 6.16
N SER A 52 32.53 -3.36 7.07
CA SER A 52 32.35 -3.80 8.47
C SER A 52 31.61 -5.14 8.59
N ILE A 53 30.67 -5.42 7.68
CA ILE A 53 29.89 -6.66 7.63
C ILE A 53 30.37 -7.63 6.52
N ARG A 54 31.62 -7.47 6.06
CA ARG A 54 32.22 -8.28 4.98
C ARG A 54 31.36 -8.30 3.71
N SER A 55 30.86 -7.13 3.30
CA SER A 55 29.98 -6.98 2.14
C SER A 55 30.24 -5.71 1.32
N SER A 56 29.41 -5.49 0.29
CA SER A 56 29.57 -4.39 -0.65
C SER A 56 28.68 -3.20 -0.33
N GLU A 57 29.09 -2.02 -0.82
CA GLU A 57 28.25 -0.81 -0.84
C GLU A 57 26.87 -1.08 -1.46
N ALA A 58 26.83 -1.87 -2.54
CA ALA A 58 25.60 -2.27 -3.21
C ALA A 58 24.67 -3.11 -2.32
N LYS A 59 25.19 -3.91 -1.38
CA LYS A 59 24.35 -4.60 -0.37
C LYS A 59 23.79 -3.59 0.62
N ILE A 60 24.60 -2.66 1.15
CA ILE A 60 24.13 -1.60 2.07
C ILE A 60 23.02 -0.79 1.41
N SER A 61 23.22 -0.32 0.18
CA SER A 61 22.19 0.42 -0.57
C SER A 61 20.89 -0.36 -0.76
N ARG A 62 20.96 -1.69 -0.96
CA ARG A 62 19.75 -2.53 -1.07
C ARG A 62 19.09 -2.77 0.29
N MET A 63 19.85 -2.95 1.37
CA MET A 63 19.32 -3.08 2.73
C MET A 63 18.58 -1.80 3.15
N GLU A 64 19.18 -0.63 2.91
CA GLU A 64 18.60 0.67 3.25
C GLU A 64 17.34 1.02 2.45
N ARG A 65 17.16 0.38 1.28
CA ARG A 65 15.96 0.51 0.44
C ARG A 65 15.00 -0.68 0.59
N ALA A 66 15.23 -1.55 1.58
CA ALA A 66 14.44 -2.76 1.82
C ALA A 66 14.32 -3.72 0.62
N LEU A 67 15.28 -3.68 -0.31
CA LEU A 67 15.32 -4.57 -1.48
C LEU A 67 15.94 -5.93 -1.20
N VAL A 68 16.59 -6.08 -0.04
CA VAL A 68 17.08 -7.37 0.46
C VAL A 68 16.75 -7.51 1.93
N THR A 69 16.52 -8.74 2.36
CA THR A 69 16.30 -9.07 3.76
C THR A 69 17.58 -8.83 4.58
N CYS A 70 17.44 -8.13 5.71
CA CYS A 70 18.54 -7.89 6.63
C CYS A 70 18.79 -9.12 7.52
N LYS A 71 20.04 -9.56 7.65
CA LYS A 71 20.41 -10.60 8.62
C LYS A 71 20.61 -9.97 9.99
N MET A 72 20.34 -10.75 11.04
CA MET A 72 20.51 -10.28 12.42
C MET A 72 21.94 -9.80 12.68
N ASP A 73 22.93 -10.65 12.42
CA ASP A 73 24.35 -10.33 12.65
C ASP A 73 24.79 -9.09 11.88
N ASP A 74 24.37 -8.96 10.61
CA ASP A 74 24.67 -7.77 9.79
C ASP A 74 24.12 -6.50 10.47
N VAL A 75 22.89 -6.53 10.97
CA VAL A 75 22.28 -5.38 11.65
C VAL A 75 23.01 -5.07 12.95
N MET A 76 23.32 -6.07 13.77
CA MET A 76 23.99 -5.86 15.06
C MET A 76 25.41 -5.33 14.92
N ASP A 77 26.13 -5.76 13.89
CA ASP A 77 27.47 -5.25 13.53
C ASP A 77 27.37 -3.78 13.06
N LEU A 78 26.41 -3.46 12.19
CA LEU A 78 26.18 -2.08 11.72
C LEU A 78 25.79 -1.15 12.87
N LEU A 79 24.91 -1.57 13.79
CA LEU A 79 24.56 -0.77 14.97
C LEU A 79 25.78 -0.45 15.83
N THR A 80 26.69 -1.42 15.99
CA THR A 80 27.95 -1.22 16.71
C THR A 80 28.83 -0.19 16.02
N LEU A 81 28.97 -0.29 14.69
CA LEU A 81 29.71 0.68 13.87
C LEU A 81 29.10 2.08 13.97
N TYR A 82 27.77 2.19 13.96
CA TYR A 82 27.04 3.46 14.05
C TYR A 82 27.02 4.06 15.46
N GLY A 83 27.61 3.38 16.45
CA GLY A 83 27.70 3.86 17.83
C GLY A 83 26.47 3.54 18.70
N VAL A 84 25.53 2.74 18.22
CA VAL A 84 24.33 2.31 18.97
C VAL A 84 24.68 1.16 19.90
N ARG A 85 24.93 1.52 21.17
CA ARG A 85 25.33 0.59 22.25
C ARG A 85 24.24 0.35 23.30
N ASP A 86 23.22 1.21 23.34
CA ASP A 86 22.11 1.10 24.27
C ASP A 86 21.35 -0.22 24.08
N VAL A 87 21.19 -0.98 25.17
CA VAL A 87 20.60 -2.34 25.15
C VAL A 87 19.13 -2.31 24.71
N PRO A 88 18.24 -1.47 25.28
CA PRO A 88 16.86 -1.32 24.81
C PRO A 88 16.74 -1.00 23.31
N THR A 89 17.54 -0.07 22.80
CA THR A 89 17.52 0.30 21.38
C THR A 89 17.95 -0.87 20.50
N ARG A 90 19.01 -1.59 20.89
CA ARG A 90 19.48 -2.79 20.16
C ARG A 90 18.42 -3.90 20.14
N ALA A 91 17.75 -4.15 21.27
CA ALA A 91 16.65 -5.12 21.34
C ALA A 91 15.47 -4.74 20.43
N GLY A 92 15.15 -3.45 20.31
CA GLY A 92 14.14 -2.97 19.35
C GLY A 92 14.50 -3.29 17.90
N PHE A 93 15.77 -3.11 17.51
CA PHE A 93 16.24 -3.50 16.16
C PHE A 93 16.22 -5.01 15.94
N GLU A 94 16.58 -5.81 16.95
CA GLU A 94 16.47 -7.26 16.88
C GLU A 94 15.02 -7.69 16.58
N GLU A 95 14.06 -7.11 17.29
CA GLU A 95 12.65 -7.37 17.07
C GLU A 95 12.19 -6.93 15.67
N MET A 96 12.62 -5.75 15.20
CA MET A 96 12.35 -5.31 13.82
C MET A 96 12.91 -6.28 12.78
N VAL A 97 14.12 -6.82 12.98
CA VAL A 97 14.70 -7.82 12.08
C VAL A 97 13.89 -9.11 12.11
N ARG A 98 13.42 -9.53 13.29
CA ARG A 98 12.57 -10.72 13.46
C ARG A 98 11.29 -10.58 12.65
N VAL A 99 10.54 -9.49 12.86
CA VAL A 99 9.26 -9.24 12.17
C VAL A 99 9.45 -9.00 10.66
N ALA A 100 10.46 -8.23 10.24
CA ALA A 100 10.72 -7.95 8.82
C ALA A 100 11.05 -9.20 7.97
N ARG A 101 11.43 -10.31 8.65
CA ARG A 101 11.73 -11.61 8.05
C ARG A 101 10.52 -12.56 8.01
N GLU A 102 9.44 -12.24 8.71
CA GLU A 102 8.23 -13.04 8.65
C GLU A 102 7.60 -12.96 7.24
N PRO A 103 7.11 -14.08 6.69
CA PRO A 103 6.35 -14.05 5.46
C PRO A 103 5.01 -13.33 5.70
N GLY A 104 4.66 -12.39 4.83
CA GLY A 104 3.30 -11.84 4.82
C GLY A 104 2.24 -12.91 4.55
N TRP A 105 1.03 -12.71 5.04
CA TRP A 105 -0.06 -13.70 4.89
C TRP A 105 -0.37 -14.04 3.43
N TRP A 106 -0.08 -13.12 2.50
CA TRP A 106 -0.34 -13.30 1.08
C TRP A 106 0.50 -14.40 0.44
N HIS A 107 1.58 -14.84 1.08
CA HIS A 107 2.40 -15.97 0.61
C HIS A 107 1.61 -17.29 0.50
N ARG A 108 0.50 -17.42 1.24
CA ARG A 108 -0.41 -18.58 1.07
C ARG A 108 -1.12 -18.60 -0.29
N PHE A 109 -1.07 -17.49 -1.02
CA PHE A 109 -1.62 -17.32 -2.37
C PHE A 109 -0.51 -17.22 -3.43
N ASP A 110 0.71 -17.66 -3.10
CA ASP A 110 1.79 -17.83 -4.07
C ASP A 110 1.29 -18.76 -5.20
N GLY A 111 1.44 -18.31 -6.45
CA GLY A 111 0.89 -18.97 -7.64
C GLY A 111 -0.33 -18.27 -8.25
N VAL A 112 -1.11 -17.51 -7.46
CA VAL A 112 -2.23 -16.72 -8.00
C VAL A 112 -2.05 -15.21 -7.86
N LEU A 113 -1.28 -14.77 -6.86
CA LEU A 113 -0.86 -13.38 -6.70
C LEU A 113 0.41 -13.14 -7.54
N PRO A 114 0.43 -12.15 -8.45
CA PRO A 114 1.66 -11.76 -9.13
C PRO A 114 2.73 -11.26 -8.15
N ASP A 115 3.99 -11.59 -8.40
CA ASP A 115 5.11 -11.24 -7.51
C ASP A 115 5.21 -9.73 -7.23
N TRP A 116 4.88 -8.89 -8.21
CA TRP A 116 4.88 -7.43 -8.07
C TRP A 116 3.75 -6.91 -7.18
N ALA A 117 2.69 -7.68 -6.92
CA ALA A 117 1.50 -7.26 -6.18
C ALA A 117 1.61 -7.45 -4.66
N GLY A 118 2.48 -8.37 -4.19
CA GLY A 118 2.65 -8.63 -2.76
C GLY A 118 3.07 -7.39 -1.96
N LYS A 119 3.88 -6.52 -2.56
CA LYS A 119 4.29 -5.24 -1.94
C LYS A 119 3.10 -4.30 -1.70
N LEU A 120 2.17 -4.18 -2.66
CA LEU A 120 0.95 -3.40 -2.50
C LEU A 120 0.11 -3.91 -1.33
N VAL A 121 -0.08 -5.24 -1.23
CA VAL A 121 -0.86 -5.86 -0.15
C VAL A 121 -0.28 -5.53 1.21
N GLY A 122 1.03 -5.76 1.39
CA GLY A 122 1.69 -5.42 2.65
C GLY A 122 1.67 -3.93 2.97
N LEU A 123 1.81 -3.05 1.98
CA LEU A 123 1.74 -1.60 2.23
C LEU A 123 0.32 -1.15 2.61
N GLN A 124 -0.73 -1.73 2.04
CA GLN A 124 -2.10 -1.41 2.42
C GLN A 124 -2.40 -1.74 3.88
N GLU A 125 -1.81 -2.79 4.45
CA GLU A 125 -1.99 -3.14 5.86
C GLU A 125 -1.37 -2.13 6.84
N ALA A 126 -0.35 -1.39 6.39
CA ALA A 126 0.33 -0.38 7.20
C ALA A 126 -0.13 1.06 6.90
N ALA A 127 -0.90 1.26 5.84
CA ALA A 127 -1.34 2.59 5.43
C ALA A 127 -2.30 3.19 6.47
N SER A 128 -2.19 4.50 6.73
CA SER A 128 -3.19 5.28 7.46
C SER A 128 -4.22 5.91 6.52
N THR A 129 -3.83 6.15 5.26
CA THR A 129 -4.70 6.64 4.20
C THR A 129 -4.40 5.93 2.89
N ILE A 130 -5.45 5.50 2.19
CA ILE A 130 -5.39 4.92 0.86
C ILE A 130 -6.27 5.79 -0.05
N ARG A 131 -5.68 6.45 -1.04
CA ARG A 131 -6.44 7.15 -2.08
C ARG A 131 -6.30 6.39 -3.38
N THR A 132 -7.42 6.09 -4.03
CA THR A 132 -7.40 5.43 -5.34
C THR A 132 -8.24 6.18 -6.35
N TYR A 133 -7.73 6.25 -7.58
CA TYR A 133 -8.52 6.58 -8.75
C TYR A 133 -8.61 5.34 -9.64
N GLU A 134 -9.84 4.91 -9.95
CA GLU A 134 -10.07 3.75 -10.81
C GLU A 134 -10.89 4.14 -12.04
N VAL A 135 -10.40 3.74 -13.20
CA VAL A 135 -10.98 4.11 -14.51
C VAL A 135 -11.79 2.99 -15.17
N GLN A 136 -11.63 1.75 -14.71
CA GLN A 136 -12.16 0.58 -15.42
C GLN A 136 -12.91 -0.40 -14.53
N LEU A 137 -12.49 -0.56 -13.28
CA LEU A 137 -13.02 -1.54 -12.35
C LEU A 137 -13.28 -0.87 -11.00
N VAL A 138 -14.19 -1.43 -10.22
CA VAL A 138 -14.31 -1.03 -8.81
C VAL A 138 -12.99 -1.38 -8.09
N PRO A 139 -12.46 -0.56 -7.17
CA PRO A 139 -11.21 -0.86 -6.47
C PRO A 139 -11.32 -2.19 -5.75
N GLY A 140 -10.25 -3.01 -5.78
CA GLY A 140 -10.28 -4.36 -5.20
C GLY A 140 -10.67 -4.41 -3.72
N LEU A 141 -10.45 -3.33 -2.96
CA LEU A 141 -10.87 -3.19 -1.55
C LEU A 141 -12.38 -3.00 -1.36
N LEU A 142 -13.12 -2.71 -2.42
CA LEU A 142 -14.56 -2.41 -2.41
C LEU A 142 -15.36 -3.35 -3.32
N GLN A 143 -14.79 -4.50 -3.72
CA GLN A 143 -15.47 -5.46 -4.59
C GLN A 143 -16.22 -6.53 -3.81
N THR A 144 -17.40 -6.92 -4.31
CA THR A 144 -18.09 -8.14 -3.86
C THR A 144 -17.41 -9.39 -4.41
N SER A 145 -17.67 -10.56 -3.82
CA SER A 145 -17.12 -11.83 -4.34
C SER A 145 -17.62 -12.15 -5.75
N ALA A 146 -18.89 -11.87 -6.08
CA ALA A 146 -19.43 -12.11 -7.43
C ALA A 146 -18.80 -11.19 -8.48
N TYR A 147 -18.60 -9.90 -8.15
CA TYR A 147 -17.90 -8.97 -9.04
C TYR A 147 -16.43 -9.38 -9.20
N THR A 148 -15.78 -9.79 -8.11
CA THR A 148 -14.40 -10.30 -8.12
C THR A 148 -14.25 -11.50 -9.04
N GLU A 149 -15.16 -12.47 -8.95
CA GLU A 149 -15.17 -13.64 -9.82
C GLU A 149 -15.26 -13.22 -11.30
N ALA A 150 -16.19 -12.32 -11.63
CA ALA A 150 -16.36 -11.84 -12.99
C ALA A 150 -15.09 -11.16 -13.54
N VAL A 151 -14.43 -10.32 -12.72
CA VAL A 151 -13.14 -9.70 -13.06
C VAL A 151 -12.06 -10.76 -13.27
N VAL A 152 -11.94 -11.72 -12.37
CA VAL A 152 -10.89 -12.77 -12.42
C VAL A 152 -11.06 -13.64 -13.66
N ARG A 153 -12.29 -14.05 -14.01
CA ARG A 153 -12.55 -14.87 -15.21
C ARG A 153 -12.23 -14.13 -16.50
N GLN A 154 -12.40 -12.80 -16.55
CA GLN A 154 -12.00 -12.01 -17.71
C GLN A 154 -10.48 -11.80 -17.77
N ALA A 155 -9.84 -11.53 -16.64
CA ALA A 155 -8.39 -11.32 -16.57
C ALA A 155 -7.58 -12.60 -16.80
N TYR A 156 -8.13 -13.75 -16.40
CA TYR A 156 -7.49 -15.07 -16.53
C TYR A 156 -8.47 -16.10 -17.13
N PRO A 157 -8.76 -16.03 -18.45
CA PRO A 157 -9.74 -16.92 -19.09
C PRO A 157 -9.40 -18.42 -19.02
N LEU A 158 -8.12 -18.75 -18.80
CA LEU A 158 -7.61 -20.12 -18.69
C LEU A 158 -7.43 -20.59 -17.24
N ALA A 159 -7.76 -19.76 -16.25
CA ALA A 159 -7.66 -20.15 -14.85
C ALA A 159 -8.65 -21.28 -14.53
N SER A 160 -8.17 -22.29 -13.81
CA SER A 160 -9.00 -23.33 -13.21
C SER A 160 -9.96 -22.76 -12.16
N GLN A 161 -10.97 -23.54 -11.80
CA GLN A 161 -11.93 -23.13 -10.76
C GLN A 161 -11.24 -22.86 -9.41
N GLU A 162 -10.26 -23.70 -9.05
CA GLU A 162 -9.47 -23.55 -7.82
C GLU A 162 -8.65 -22.25 -7.83
N GLU A 163 -8.05 -21.89 -8.96
CA GLU A 163 -7.31 -20.63 -9.11
C GLU A 163 -8.21 -19.39 -9.06
N VAL A 164 -9.47 -19.50 -9.52
CA VAL A 164 -10.47 -18.44 -9.40
C VAL A 164 -10.87 -18.26 -7.94
N GLU A 165 -11.18 -19.35 -7.23
CA GLU A 165 -11.54 -19.34 -5.82
C GLU A 165 -10.41 -18.77 -4.96
N ALA A 166 -9.16 -19.18 -5.20
CA ALA A 166 -7.99 -18.65 -4.51
C ALA A 166 -7.83 -17.12 -4.71
N ARG A 167 -8.13 -16.59 -5.90
CA ARG A 167 -8.08 -15.14 -6.16
C ARG A 167 -9.23 -14.38 -5.47
N ILE A 168 -10.41 -15.00 -5.38
CA ILE A 168 -11.54 -14.45 -4.61
C ILE A 168 -11.18 -14.38 -3.12
N ASP A 169 -10.62 -15.46 -2.58
CA ASP A 169 -10.23 -15.53 -1.17
C ASP A 169 -9.06 -14.59 -0.83
N LEU A 170 -8.09 -14.44 -1.73
CA LEU A 170 -7.04 -13.42 -1.64
C LEU A 170 -7.66 -12.02 -1.53
N ARG A 171 -8.61 -11.68 -2.40
CA ARG A 171 -9.27 -10.35 -2.41
C ARG A 171 -10.10 -10.13 -1.16
N ARG A 172 -10.86 -11.13 -0.72
CA ARG A 172 -11.63 -11.10 0.55
C ARG A 172 -10.72 -10.92 1.76
N THR A 173 -9.60 -11.66 1.81
CA THR A 173 -8.62 -11.51 2.90
C THR A 173 -8.05 -10.10 2.93
N ARG A 174 -7.67 -9.57 1.76
CA ARG A 174 -7.13 -8.21 1.63
C ARG A 174 -8.11 -7.13 2.11
N GLN A 175 -9.42 -7.33 1.90
CA GLN A 175 -10.46 -6.38 2.32
C GLN A 175 -10.64 -6.29 3.84
N LEU A 176 -10.19 -7.29 4.61
CA LEU A 176 -10.29 -7.27 6.07
C LEU A 176 -9.58 -6.07 6.70
N VAL A 177 -8.64 -5.43 5.98
CA VAL A 177 -8.00 -4.19 6.41
C VAL A 177 -9.01 -3.07 6.72
N LEU A 178 -10.15 -3.02 6.03
CA LEU A 178 -11.18 -2.00 6.22
C LEU A 178 -12.11 -2.29 7.42
N ALA A 179 -12.04 -3.49 8.00
CA ALA A 179 -12.88 -3.90 9.14
C ALA A 179 -12.16 -3.76 10.49
N ARG A 180 -10.92 -3.24 10.49
CA ARG A 180 -10.11 -3.05 11.71
C ARG A 180 -10.54 -1.80 12.47
N ASP A 181 -10.29 -1.79 13.77
CA ASP A 181 -10.49 -0.60 14.62
C ASP A 181 -9.61 0.59 14.18
N ASP A 182 -8.43 0.30 13.65
CA ASP A 182 -7.47 1.26 13.10
C ASP A 182 -7.41 1.20 11.57
N ALA A 183 -8.56 0.97 10.92
CA ALA A 183 -8.65 0.87 9.46
C ALA A 183 -8.12 2.16 8.77
N PRO A 184 -7.47 2.03 7.59
CA PRO A 184 -7.05 3.18 6.81
C PRO A 184 -8.26 3.99 6.34
N HIS A 185 -8.08 5.31 6.24
CA HIS A 185 -9.04 6.13 5.51
C HIS A 185 -8.93 5.81 4.02
N LEU A 186 -9.94 5.16 3.46
CA LEU A 186 -10.03 4.85 2.03
C LEU A 186 -10.82 5.94 1.33
N TRP A 187 -10.20 6.59 0.34
CA TRP A 187 -10.87 7.52 -0.57
C TRP A 187 -10.76 7.00 -2.00
N ALA A 188 -11.87 6.49 -2.52
CA ALA A 188 -11.98 5.99 -3.88
C ALA A 188 -12.72 6.99 -4.77
N VAL A 189 -12.03 7.47 -5.81
CA VAL A 189 -12.64 8.21 -6.91
C VAL A 189 -12.80 7.24 -8.09
N LEU A 190 -14.02 7.07 -8.58
CA LEU A 190 -14.33 6.16 -9.69
C LEU A 190 -14.72 6.97 -10.92
N ASP A 191 -14.12 6.68 -12.06
CA ASP A 191 -14.64 7.17 -13.34
C ASP A 191 -16.04 6.59 -13.60
N GLU A 192 -16.97 7.38 -14.13
CA GLU A 192 -18.32 6.92 -14.46
C GLU A 192 -18.33 5.69 -15.40
N ALA A 193 -17.28 5.48 -16.19
CA ALA A 193 -17.10 4.26 -16.98
C ALA A 193 -17.14 2.98 -16.15
N VAL A 194 -16.69 3.02 -14.89
CA VAL A 194 -16.72 1.89 -13.96
C VAL A 194 -18.17 1.44 -13.71
N LEU A 195 -19.10 2.39 -13.61
CA LEU A 195 -20.51 2.12 -13.31
C LEU A 195 -21.26 1.57 -14.53
N ARG A 196 -20.82 1.95 -15.74
CA ARG A 196 -21.48 1.63 -17.01
C ARG A 196 -21.02 0.31 -17.64
N ARG A 197 -19.94 -0.29 -17.15
CA ARG A 197 -19.43 -1.59 -17.63
C ARG A 197 -20.17 -2.72 -16.90
N PRO A 198 -20.94 -3.58 -17.60
CA PRO A 198 -21.75 -4.63 -16.96
C PRO A 198 -20.88 -5.84 -16.55
N MET A 199 -19.94 -5.63 -15.64
CA MET A 199 -19.04 -6.68 -15.16
C MET A 199 -19.83 -7.75 -14.40
N GLY A 200 -19.78 -9.00 -14.91
CA GLY A 200 -20.57 -10.11 -14.36
C GLY A 200 -22.07 -10.06 -14.70
N GLY A 201 -22.49 -9.14 -15.57
CA GLY A 201 -23.90 -8.93 -15.92
C GLY A 201 -24.62 -7.95 -14.99
N GLU A 202 -25.88 -7.66 -15.31
CA GLU A 202 -26.65 -6.60 -14.65
C GLU A 202 -26.85 -6.84 -13.14
N GLN A 203 -27.21 -8.05 -12.74
CA GLN A 203 -27.45 -8.37 -11.33
C GLN A 203 -26.18 -8.22 -10.49
N VAL A 204 -25.05 -8.76 -10.95
CA VAL A 204 -23.75 -8.65 -10.26
C VAL A 204 -23.35 -7.18 -10.13
N MET A 205 -23.55 -6.39 -11.18
CA MET A 205 -23.27 -4.96 -11.15
C MET A 205 -24.18 -4.22 -10.15
N ARG A 206 -25.49 -4.47 -10.16
CA ARG A 206 -26.43 -3.85 -9.19
C ARG A 206 -26.03 -4.17 -7.75
N ASP A 207 -25.66 -5.42 -7.46
CA ASP A 207 -25.22 -5.83 -6.13
C ASP A 207 -23.88 -5.19 -5.73
N GLN A 208 -22.96 -5.05 -6.69
CA GLN A 208 -21.71 -4.31 -6.51
C GLN A 208 -21.96 -2.83 -6.18
N LEU A 209 -22.89 -2.16 -6.86
CA LEU A 209 -23.23 -0.76 -6.61
C LEU A 209 -23.89 -0.58 -5.24
N ARG A 210 -24.81 -1.47 -4.84
CA ARG A 210 -25.37 -1.49 -3.47
C ARG A 210 -24.30 -1.67 -2.41
N HIS A 211 -23.30 -2.51 -2.69
CA HIS A 211 -22.17 -2.69 -1.79
C HIS A 211 -21.33 -1.41 -1.66
N LEU A 212 -21.07 -0.68 -2.76
CA LEU A 212 -20.39 0.63 -2.69
C LEU A 212 -21.16 1.62 -1.81
N MET A 213 -22.48 1.71 -1.99
CA MET A 213 -23.33 2.57 -1.13
C MET A 213 -23.29 2.16 0.34
N THR A 214 -23.14 0.87 0.63
CA THR A 214 -23.02 0.36 2.00
C THR A 214 -21.66 0.71 2.60
N MET A 215 -20.57 0.52 1.84
CA MET A 215 -19.21 0.84 2.28
C MET A 215 -19.03 2.34 2.50
N ALA A 216 -19.62 3.19 1.66
CA ALA A 216 -19.58 4.65 1.80
C ALA A 216 -20.34 5.20 3.03
N ARG A 217 -21.02 4.34 3.81
CA ARG A 217 -21.60 4.71 5.12
C ARG A 217 -20.58 4.59 6.27
N LEU A 218 -19.43 3.98 6.04
CA LEU A 218 -18.36 3.91 7.03
C LEU A 218 -17.62 5.24 7.07
N ASP A 219 -17.38 5.79 8.27
CA ASP A 219 -16.76 7.11 8.43
C ASP A 219 -15.36 7.23 7.81
N HIS A 220 -14.64 6.11 7.69
CA HIS A 220 -13.32 6.02 7.08
C HIS A 220 -13.33 5.66 5.59
N VAL A 221 -14.49 5.58 4.94
CA VAL A 221 -14.61 5.24 3.51
C VAL A 221 -15.35 6.34 2.75
N THR A 222 -14.65 7.00 1.84
CA THR A 222 -15.21 7.99 0.91
C THR A 222 -15.24 7.41 -0.50
N VAL A 223 -16.42 7.44 -1.13
CA VAL A 223 -16.60 7.08 -2.55
C VAL A 223 -17.08 8.32 -3.30
N GLN A 224 -16.40 8.67 -4.38
CA GLN A 224 -16.83 9.73 -5.29
C GLN A 224 -16.85 9.24 -6.74
N ILE A 225 -17.78 9.76 -7.53
CA ILE A 225 -17.85 9.47 -8.96
C ILE A 225 -17.37 10.68 -9.76
N ALA A 226 -16.45 10.46 -10.70
CA ALA A 226 -16.04 11.44 -11.70
C ALA A 226 -16.95 11.29 -12.93
N PRO A 227 -17.93 12.19 -13.14
CA PRO A 227 -18.95 12.03 -14.18
C PRO A 227 -18.44 12.49 -15.54
N PHE A 228 -18.94 11.89 -16.62
CA PHE A 228 -18.56 12.21 -18.00
C PHE A 228 -18.93 13.63 -18.44
N ASN A 229 -19.95 14.22 -17.80
CA ASN A 229 -20.42 15.56 -18.11
C ASN A 229 -19.55 16.67 -17.48
N ARG A 230 -18.50 16.32 -16.75
CA ARG A 230 -17.49 17.25 -16.24
C ARG A 230 -16.16 16.97 -16.93
N PRO A 231 -15.39 18.02 -17.28
CA PRO A 231 -14.03 17.80 -17.76
C PRO A 231 -13.23 17.10 -16.66
N GLY A 232 -12.88 15.83 -16.91
CA GLY A 232 -12.02 15.07 -16.00
C GLY A 232 -10.62 15.67 -15.93
N CYS A 233 -9.87 15.31 -14.89
CA CYS A 233 -8.45 15.62 -14.85
C CYS A 233 -7.74 14.70 -15.87
N ILE A 234 -7.39 15.22 -17.06
CA ILE A 234 -6.68 14.46 -18.10
C ILE A 234 -5.41 13.78 -17.56
N ALA A 235 -4.75 14.41 -16.57
CA ALA A 235 -3.56 13.88 -15.90
C ALA A 235 -3.81 12.57 -15.15
N GLY A 236 -5.07 12.25 -14.83
CA GLY A 236 -5.47 11.04 -14.12
C GLY A 236 -5.80 9.85 -15.01
N GLY A 237 -5.60 9.87 -16.33
CA GLY A 237 -6.15 8.87 -17.29
C GLY A 237 -5.82 7.38 -17.08
N PHE A 238 -5.16 7.00 -15.99
CA PHE A 238 -4.79 5.65 -15.62
C PHE A 238 -5.09 5.39 -14.13
N PRO A 239 -5.23 4.13 -13.68
CA PRO A 239 -5.40 3.82 -12.27
C PRO A 239 -4.22 4.32 -11.43
N ILE A 240 -4.51 4.96 -10.30
CA ILE A 240 -3.50 5.49 -9.37
C ILE A 240 -3.90 5.06 -7.97
N THR A 241 -3.02 4.40 -7.23
CA THR A 241 -3.18 4.21 -5.78
C THR A 241 -2.08 4.95 -5.03
N HIS A 242 -2.45 5.85 -4.12
CA HIS A 242 -1.55 6.57 -3.25
C HIS A 242 -1.73 6.12 -1.79
N LEU A 243 -0.65 5.64 -1.20
CA LEU A 243 -0.58 5.09 0.15
C LEU A 243 0.20 6.06 1.03
N ARG A 244 -0.41 6.49 2.13
CA ARG A 244 0.22 7.33 3.13
C ARG A 244 0.28 6.59 4.45
N PHE A 245 1.29 6.92 5.24
CA PHE A 245 1.59 6.21 6.47
C PHE A 245 1.77 7.22 7.59
N ASP A 246 1.23 6.90 8.77
CA ASP A 246 1.50 7.67 9.99
C ASP A 246 2.83 7.19 10.60
N LEU A 247 3.86 7.12 9.75
CA LEU A 247 5.19 6.60 10.06
C LEU A 247 6.22 7.50 9.37
N PRO A 248 6.89 8.42 10.08
CA PRO A 248 7.84 9.35 9.46
C PRO A 248 9.01 8.68 8.71
N ALA A 249 9.36 7.45 9.10
CA ALA A 249 10.39 6.64 8.44
C ALA A 249 9.94 5.99 7.12
N LEU A 250 8.64 6.00 6.83
CA LEU A 250 8.07 5.40 5.62
C LEU A 250 7.58 6.53 4.70
N PRO A 251 8.21 6.75 3.53
CA PRO A 251 7.69 7.73 2.58
C PRO A 251 6.31 7.30 2.07
N ASP A 252 5.50 8.28 1.66
CA ASP A 252 4.30 8.02 0.86
C ASP A 252 4.69 7.20 -0.38
N VAL A 253 3.79 6.33 -0.84
CA VAL A 253 4.02 5.46 -1.99
C VAL A 253 2.89 5.63 -3.01
N VAL A 254 3.25 5.90 -4.25
CA VAL A 254 2.33 5.79 -5.39
C VAL A 254 2.56 4.44 -6.05
N TYR A 255 1.47 3.72 -6.24
CA TYR A 255 1.40 2.46 -6.95
C TYR A 255 0.67 2.67 -8.28
N LEU A 256 1.33 2.27 -9.37
CA LEU A 256 0.80 2.34 -10.73
C LEU A 256 0.84 0.93 -11.33
N GLU A 257 -0.33 0.31 -11.46
CA GLU A 257 -0.46 -1.03 -12.03
C GLU A 257 -0.31 -0.99 -13.56
N GLN A 258 0.48 -1.91 -14.10
CA GLN A 258 0.61 -2.18 -15.52
C GLN A 258 0.17 -3.62 -15.81
N LEU A 259 0.07 -3.99 -17.09
CA LEU A 259 -0.48 -5.28 -17.48
C LEU A 259 0.28 -6.49 -16.91
N GLN A 260 1.61 -6.37 -16.75
CA GLN A 260 2.47 -7.48 -16.30
C GLN A 260 3.43 -7.08 -15.18
N ASP A 261 3.39 -5.84 -14.71
CA ASP A 261 4.26 -5.31 -13.66
C ASP A 261 3.56 -4.14 -12.95
N ALA A 262 4.22 -3.54 -11.96
CA ALA A 262 3.78 -2.30 -11.36
C ALA A 262 4.93 -1.41 -10.92
N GLU A 263 4.72 -0.09 -11.02
CA GLU A 263 5.65 0.90 -10.51
C GLU A 263 5.30 1.30 -9.07
N TYR A 264 6.33 1.39 -8.23
CA TYR A 264 6.25 1.91 -6.87
C TYR A 264 7.11 3.16 -6.77
N LEU A 265 6.48 4.33 -6.76
CA LEU A 265 7.15 5.63 -6.66
C LEU A 265 7.12 6.10 -5.21
N ASP A 266 8.30 6.31 -4.62
CA ASP A 266 8.49 6.70 -3.23
C ASP A 266 9.32 8.00 -3.06
N LYS A 267 9.67 8.65 -4.19
CA LYS A 267 10.37 9.93 -4.19
C LYS A 267 9.39 11.06 -3.86
N PRO A 268 9.75 11.99 -2.94
CA PRO A 268 8.87 13.08 -2.53
C PRO A 268 8.31 13.92 -3.68
N GLU A 269 9.11 14.19 -4.71
CA GLU A 269 8.68 14.99 -5.87
C GLU A 269 7.64 14.25 -6.70
N ALA A 270 7.79 12.92 -6.83
CA ALA A 270 6.87 12.07 -7.56
C ALA A 270 5.55 11.91 -6.78
N THR A 271 5.62 11.58 -5.49
CA THR A 271 4.43 11.37 -4.66
C THR A 271 3.61 12.66 -4.53
N GLU A 272 4.27 13.82 -4.37
CA GLU A 272 3.61 15.13 -4.33
C GLU A 272 2.95 15.51 -5.67
N HIS A 273 3.52 15.10 -6.80
CA HIS A 273 2.89 15.27 -8.10
C HIS A 273 1.57 14.50 -8.19
N TYR A 274 1.58 13.20 -7.89
CA TYR A 274 0.37 12.37 -7.93
C TYR A 274 -0.66 12.76 -6.87
N ARG A 275 -0.23 13.22 -5.68
CA ARG A 275 -1.13 13.78 -4.67
C ARG A 275 -1.95 14.94 -5.23
N ARG A 276 -1.31 15.88 -5.94
CA ARG A 276 -1.99 17.02 -6.59
C ARG A 276 -2.94 16.57 -7.71
N VAL A 277 -2.58 15.54 -8.47
CA VAL A 277 -3.47 14.95 -9.47
C VAL A 277 -4.73 14.37 -8.80
N LEU A 278 -4.57 13.58 -7.74
CA LEU A 278 -5.69 13.02 -6.98
C LEU A 278 -6.55 14.09 -6.31
N ASP A 279 -5.96 15.19 -5.83
CA ASP A 279 -6.72 16.34 -5.30
C ASP A 279 -7.58 16.99 -6.39
N GLY A 280 -7.03 17.20 -7.59
CA GLY A 280 -7.77 17.72 -8.73
C GLY A 280 -8.90 16.79 -9.18
N LEU A 281 -8.66 15.47 -9.21
CA LEU A 281 -9.67 14.46 -9.52
C LEU A 281 -10.82 14.50 -8.50
N ALA A 282 -10.50 14.51 -7.21
CA ALA A 282 -11.49 14.57 -6.14
C ALA A 282 -12.32 15.86 -6.16
N GLN A 283 -11.71 16.99 -6.55
CA GLN A 283 -12.40 18.27 -6.71
C GLN A 283 -13.34 18.31 -7.93
N ALA A 284 -12.95 17.64 -9.03
CA ALA A 284 -13.77 17.57 -10.24
C ALA A 284 -14.93 16.56 -10.10
N ALA A 285 -14.74 15.52 -9.29
CA ALA A 285 -15.74 14.51 -9.00
C ALA A 285 -16.99 15.10 -8.30
N LEU A 286 -18.07 14.33 -8.34
CA LEU A 286 -19.28 14.60 -7.56
C LEU A 286 -18.94 14.61 -6.06
N SER A 287 -19.71 15.36 -5.26
CA SER A 287 -19.59 15.25 -3.81
C SER A 287 -19.90 13.81 -3.36
N PRO A 288 -19.47 13.37 -2.16
CA PRO A 288 -19.82 12.04 -1.67
C PRO A 288 -21.34 11.78 -1.66
N GLN A 289 -22.13 12.81 -1.33
CA GLN A 289 -23.60 12.73 -1.34
C GLN A 289 -24.15 12.58 -2.76
N ASP A 290 -23.77 13.46 -3.70
CA ASP A 290 -24.24 13.39 -5.09
C ASP A 290 -23.78 12.08 -5.77
N SER A 291 -22.64 11.54 -5.35
CA SER A 291 -22.12 10.25 -5.80
C SER A 291 -23.03 9.10 -5.36
N LEU A 292 -23.54 9.13 -4.14
CA LEU A 292 -24.51 8.14 -3.65
C LEU A 292 -25.85 8.23 -4.37
N GLU A 293 -26.29 9.44 -4.71
CA GLU A 293 -27.50 9.66 -5.50
C GLU A 293 -27.35 9.08 -6.91
N LEU A 294 -26.23 9.36 -7.58
CA LEU A 294 -25.93 8.77 -8.88
C LEU A 294 -25.86 7.24 -8.81
N LEU A 295 -25.23 6.67 -7.77
CA LEU A 295 -25.19 5.21 -7.58
C LEU A 295 -26.60 4.61 -7.40
N ALA A 296 -27.50 5.31 -6.71
CA ALA A 296 -28.88 4.87 -6.51
C ALA A 296 -29.65 4.80 -7.83
N ASP A 297 -29.46 5.77 -8.73
CA ASP A 297 -30.10 5.80 -10.06
C ASP A 297 -29.71 4.59 -10.94
N PHE A 298 -28.46 4.09 -10.82
CA PHE A 298 -28.03 2.88 -11.53
C PHE A 298 -28.60 1.58 -10.93
N VAL A 299 -29.06 1.62 -9.68
CA VAL A 299 -29.57 0.45 -8.94
C VAL A 299 -31.10 0.37 -8.98
N SER A 300 -31.79 1.49 -9.21
CA SER A 300 -33.24 1.54 -9.48
C SER A 300 -33.61 0.86 -10.81
#